data_AF-A0A2V9IDH1-F1
#
_entry.id   AF-A0A2V9IDH1-F1
#
_cell.length_a   1.000
_cell.length_b   1.000
_cell.length_c   1.000
_cell.angle_alpha   90.00
_cell.angle_beta   90.00
_cell.angle_gamma   90.00
#
_symmetry.space_group_name_H-M   'P 1'
#
loop_
_entity.id
_entity.type
_entity.pdbx_description
1 polymer ?
#
loop_
_entity_poly.entity_id
_entity_poly.type
_entity_poly.pdbx_seq_one_letter_code
_entity_poly.pdbx_strand_id
1 'polypeptide(L)'
;FAANGSKDNLYWFSTTNPDGSPISTAPPKGTFNHQDGIRNIIHNPGFQNWNMGLFKKFPVTERTGLQFRAQAFNVFNHPNWDRASFNPTNLSTFGKITGKTNDVRNLQFSLRYYF
;
A
#
# COMPACT_ATOMS: atom_id res chain seq x y z
N PHE A 1 -6.77 8.70 11.94
CA PHE A 1 -7.95 8.95 11.10
C PHE A 1 -8.84 7.73 11.16
N ALA A 2 -9.71 7.64 12.17
CA ALA A 2 -10.81 6.69 12.17
C ALA A 2 -12.05 7.49 11.78
N ALA A 3 -12.62 7.20 10.61
CA ALA A 3 -13.92 7.73 10.25
C ALA A 3 -14.99 6.94 11.04
N ASN A 4 -15.80 7.64 11.83
CA ASN A 4 -17.01 7.14 12.54
C ASN A 4 -16.81 6.22 13.75
N GLY A 5 -16.39 6.78 14.88
CA GLY A 5 -16.97 6.45 16.19
C GLY A 5 -16.78 5.02 16.75
N SER A 6 -16.11 4.11 16.05
CA SER A 6 -15.69 2.83 16.61
C SER A 6 -14.55 3.06 17.60
N LYS A 7 -14.66 2.51 18.83
CA LYS A 7 -13.58 2.55 19.83
C LYS A 7 -12.35 1.73 19.44
N ASP A 8 -12.44 0.95 18.36
CA ASP A 8 -11.35 0.15 17.81
C ASP A 8 -10.61 0.93 16.72
N ASN A 9 -9.36 1.31 17.02
CA ASN A 9 -8.49 2.09 16.13
C ASN A 9 -8.06 1.35 14.86
N LEU A 10 -8.41 0.06 14.70
CA LEU A 10 -8.07 -0.74 13.51
C LEU A 10 -9.04 -0.55 12.34
N TYR A 11 -10.21 0.06 12.57
CA TYR A 11 -11.16 0.33 11.48
C TYR A 11 -10.66 1.47 10.59
N TRP A 12 -10.52 1.15 9.30
CA TRP A 12 -10.18 2.10 8.25
C TRP A 12 -11.42 2.79 7.66
N PHE A 13 -12.52 2.05 7.53
CA PHE A 13 -13.82 2.58 7.11
C PHE A 13 -14.95 1.99 7.96
N SER A 14 -16.06 2.72 8.04
CA SER A 14 -17.25 2.28 8.78
C SER A 14 -17.90 1.08 8.10
N THR A 15 -18.21 0.03 8.85
CA THR A 15 -18.91 -1.16 8.32
C THR A 15 -20.42 -1.11 8.53
N THR A 16 -20.91 -0.14 9.30
CA THR A 16 -22.33 0.12 9.53
C THR A 16 -22.67 1.58 9.27
N ASN A 17 -23.92 1.82 8.88
CA ASN A 17 -24.51 3.15 8.85
C ASN A 17 -24.73 3.68 10.29
N PRO A 18 -25.04 4.98 10.46
CA PRO A 18 -25.31 5.55 11.79
C PRO A 18 -26.46 4.87 12.55
N ASP A 19 -27.39 4.24 11.84
CA ASP A 19 -28.51 3.47 12.40
C ASP A 19 -28.15 2.02 12.81
N GLY A 20 -26.89 1.61 12.61
CA GLY A 20 -26.40 0.26 12.91
C GLY A 20 -26.61 -0.78 11.81
N SER A 21 -27.30 -0.44 10.71
CA SER A 21 -27.46 -1.34 9.56
C SER A 21 -26.13 -1.54 8.80
N PRO A 22 -25.87 -2.72 8.18
CA PRO A 22 -24.64 -2.94 7.41
C PRO A 22 -24.54 -2.00 6.20
N ILE A 23 -23.34 -1.47 5.91
CA ILE A 23 -23.11 -0.65 4.70
C ILE A 23 -23.12 -1.45 3.40
N SER A 24 -23.06 -2.79 3.49
CA SER A 24 -23.01 -3.69 2.36
C SER A 24 -23.85 -4.93 2.65
N THR A 25 -24.79 -5.21 1.76
CA THR A 25 -25.69 -6.37 1.82
C THR A 25 -25.70 -7.08 0.49
N ALA A 26 -25.78 -8.41 0.49
CA ALA A 26 -25.89 -9.18 -0.73
C ALA A 26 -27.23 -8.87 -1.44
N PRO A 27 -27.24 -8.70 -2.78
CA PRO A 27 -28.49 -8.54 -3.51
C PRO A 27 -29.32 -9.84 -3.46
N PRO A 28 -30.64 -9.76 -3.63
CA PRO A 28 -31.50 -10.95 -3.78
C PRO A 28 -30.97 -11.90 -4.85
N LYS A 29 -31.14 -13.21 -4.63
CA LYS A 29 -30.65 -14.25 -5.55
C LYS A 29 -31.19 -13.99 -6.97
N GLY A 30 -30.29 -13.94 -7.95
CA GLY A 30 -30.63 -13.70 -9.37
C GLY A 30 -30.79 -12.22 -9.73
N THR A 31 -30.47 -11.29 -8.83
CA THR A 31 -30.52 -9.84 -9.10
C THR A 31 -29.14 -9.20 -8.97
N PHE A 32 -28.94 -8.07 -9.65
CA PHE A 32 -27.76 -7.22 -9.51
C PHE A 32 -28.03 -6.09 -8.51
N ASN A 33 -26.94 -5.50 -7.98
CA ASN A 33 -27.07 -4.26 -7.23
C ASN A 33 -27.30 -3.10 -8.21
N HIS A 34 -28.40 -2.37 -8.06
CA HIS A 34 -28.78 -1.21 -8.88
C HIS A 34 -28.57 0.13 -8.16
N GLN A 35 -27.92 0.15 -7.00
CA GLN A 35 -27.69 1.37 -6.25
C GLN A 35 -26.61 2.22 -6.95
N ASP A 36 -26.98 3.42 -7.38
CA ASP A 36 -26.06 4.35 -8.01
C ASP A 36 -25.02 4.89 -7.01
N GLY A 37 -23.82 5.18 -7.51
CA GLY A 37 -22.76 5.82 -6.72
C GLY A 37 -22.02 4.92 -5.72
N ILE A 38 -22.31 3.63 -5.66
CA ILE A 38 -21.62 2.67 -4.75
C ILE A 38 -20.23 2.24 -5.23
N ARG A 39 -19.89 2.51 -6.49
CA ARG A 39 -18.60 2.11 -7.05
C ARG A 39 -17.52 3.07 -6.54
N ASN A 40 -16.39 2.51 -6.10
CA ASN A 40 -15.21 3.28 -5.68
C ASN A 40 -15.46 4.22 -4.47
N ILE A 41 -16.39 3.86 -3.58
CA ILE A 41 -16.70 4.66 -2.38
C ILE A 41 -15.66 4.53 -1.27
N ILE A 42 -14.92 3.43 -1.22
CA ILE A 42 -13.88 3.21 -0.21
C ILE A 42 -12.51 3.28 -0.87
N HIS A 43 -11.63 4.07 -0.27
CA HIS A 43 -10.26 4.29 -0.71
C HIS A 43 -9.32 3.65 0.30
N ASN A 44 -8.28 2.95 -0.15
CA ASN A 44 -7.29 2.34 0.74
C ASN A 44 -6.35 3.40 1.35
N PRO A 45 -5.54 3.02 2.36
CA PRO A 45 -4.46 3.86 2.85
C PRO A 45 -3.55 4.36 1.73
N GLY A 46 -3.05 5.58 1.93
CA GLY A 46 -2.02 6.14 1.05
C GLY A 46 -0.76 5.27 1.06
N PHE A 47 -0.11 5.21 -0.09
CA PHE A 47 1.15 4.50 -0.25
C PHE A 47 2.28 5.50 -0.49
N GLN A 48 3.34 5.41 0.30
CA GLN A 48 4.51 6.27 0.19
C GLN A 48 5.78 5.42 0.19
N ASN A 49 6.55 5.53 -0.90
CA ASN A 49 7.83 4.83 -1.03
C ASN A 49 8.84 5.75 -1.73
N TRP A 50 10.05 5.80 -1.17
CA TRP A 50 11.13 6.64 -1.67
C TRP A 50 12.31 5.76 -2.09
N ASN A 51 12.62 5.80 -3.39
CA ASN A 51 13.72 5.05 -3.98
C ASN A 51 14.81 6.04 -4.44
N MET A 52 16.07 5.72 -4.17
CA MET A 52 17.21 6.56 -4.55
C MET A 52 18.29 5.75 -5.24
N GLY A 53 19.02 6.39 -6.16
CA GLY A 53 20.16 5.80 -6.84
C GLY A 53 21.30 6.80 -6.96
N LEU A 54 22.51 6.35 -6.66
CA LEU A 54 23.75 7.09 -6.81
C LEU A 54 24.67 6.36 -7.79
N PHE A 55 25.18 7.10 -8.78
CA PHE A 55 26.03 6.55 -9.83
C PHE A 55 27.28 7.42 -9.96
N LYS A 56 28.45 6.80 -9.86
CA LYS A 56 29.73 7.51 -10.04
C LYS A 56 30.62 6.74 -10.98
N LYS A 57 31.17 7.44 -11.97
CA LYS A 57 32.24 6.94 -12.81
C LYS A 57 33.58 7.39 -12.24
N PHE A 58 34.52 6.46 -12.16
CA PHE A 58 35.90 6.68 -11.81
C PHE A 58 36.74 6.36 -13.05
N PRO A 59 37.21 7.38 -13.80
CA PRO A 59 38.15 7.14 -14.89
C PRO A 59 39.45 6.58 -14.31
N VAL A 60 39.94 5.49 -14.88
CA VAL A 60 41.24 4.90 -14.50
C VAL A 60 42.28 5.30 -15.54
N THR A 61 41.94 5.21 -16.82
CA THR A 61 42.74 5.73 -17.95
C THR A 61 41.82 6.43 -18.96
N GLU A 62 42.37 6.88 -20.08
CA GLU A 62 41.59 7.45 -21.19
C GLU A 62 40.65 6.44 -21.86
N ARG A 63 40.97 5.13 -21.78
CA ARG A 63 40.21 4.05 -22.41
C ARG A 63 39.42 3.21 -21.41
N THR A 64 39.83 3.20 -20.14
CA THR A 64 39.26 2.30 -19.13
C THR A 64 38.73 3.05 -17.90
N GLY A 65 37.71 2.48 -17.26
CA GLY A 65 37.14 3.06 -16.05
C GLY A 65 36.25 2.10 -15.26
N LEU A 66 35.88 2.57 -14.07
CA LEU A 66 34.95 1.89 -13.18
C LEU A 66 33.66 2.70 -13.07
N GLN A 67 32.52 2.02 -13.02
CA GLN A 67 31.24 2.61 -12.67
C GLN A 67 30.72 1.95 -11.40
N PHE A 68 30.63 2.74 -10.33
CA PHE A 68 29.96 2.35 -9.11
C PHE A 68 28.49 2.79 -9.15
N ARG A 69 27.61 1.89 -8.71
CA ARG A 69 26.18 2.14 -8.58
C ARG A 69 25.73 1.68 -7.20
N ALA A 70 25.09 2.56 -6.47
CA ALA A 70 24.38 2.25 -5.24
C ALA A 70 22.90 2.58 -5.43
N GLN A 71 22.03 1.65 -5.09
CA GLN A 71 20.58 1.82 -5.15
C GLN A 71 19.98 1.47 -3.80
N ALA A 72 18.98 2.23 -3.39
CA ALA A 72 18.26 2.05 -2.15
C ALA A 72 16.76 2.13 -2.42
N PHE A 73 16.04 1.06 -2.12
CA PHE A 73 14.59 0.99 -2.17
C PHE A 73 14.02 1.18 -0.75
N ASN A 74 12.92 1.92 -0.63
CA ASN A 74 12.37 2.36 0.64
C ASN A 74 13.45 2.98 1.57
N VAL A 75 14.13 4.02 1.09
CA VAL A 75 15.29 4.66 1.74
C VAL A 75 15.01 5.02 3.19
N PHE A 76 13.86 5.61 3.46
CA PHE A 76 13.46 6.04 4.81
C PHE A 76 12.88 4.90 5.66
N ASN A 77 12.80 3.68 5.12
CA ASN A 77 12.18 2.52 5.77
C ASN A 77 10.76 2.83 6.27
N HIS A 78 9.99 3.58 5.47
CA HIS A 78 8.63 3.97 5.80
C HIS A 78 7.70 2.76 5.63
N PRO A 79 6.95 2.35 6.67
CA PRO A 79 6.01 1.24 6.57
C PRO A 79 4.71 1.68 5.89
N ASN A 80 4.31 0.99 4.83
CA ASN A 80 3.00 1.19 4.19
C ASN A 80 1.99 0.19 4.74
N TRP A 81 0.81 0.67 5.11
CA TRP A 81 -0.29 -0.18 5.57
C TRP A 81 -0.83 -1.03 4.42
N ASP A 82 -1.31 -2.23 4.73
CA ASP A 82 -1.97 -3.07 3.74
C ASP A 82 -3.41 -2.55 3.49
N ARG A 83 -4.05 -3.09 2.46
CA ARG A 83 -5.46 -2.79 2.17
C ARG A 83 -6.36 -3.19 3.34
N ALA A 84 -7.46 -2.46 3.49
CA ALA A 84 -8.51 -2.89 4.40
C ALA A 84 -9.21 -4.15 3.87
N SER A 85 -9.78 -4.97 4.76
CA SER A 85 -10.59 -6.11 4.34
C SER A 85 -11.91 -5.62 3.73
N PHE A 86 -12.16 -6.05 2.49
CA PHE A 86 -13.37 -5.74 1.73
C PHE A 86 -14.37 -6.89 1.68
N ASN A 87 -14.20 -7.93 2.50
CA ASN A 87 -15.14 -9.04 2.54
C ASN A 87 -16.29 -8.75 3.53
N PRO A 88 -17.49 -8.36 3.07
CA PRO A 88 -18.61 -8.05 3.97
C PRO A 88 -19.17 -9.29 4.68
N THR A 89 -18.84 -10.51 4.25
CA THR A 89 -19.29 -11.74 4.93
C THR A 89 -18.41 -12.11 6.12
N ASN A 90 -17.19 -11.58 6.21
CA ASN A 90 -16.30 -11.77 7.35
C ASN A 90 -16.26 -10.52 8.24
N LEU A 91 -17.26 -10.40 9.11
CA LEU A 91 -17.45 -9.24 9.99
C LEU A 91 -16.29 -9.00 10.98
N SER A 92 -15.48 -10.03 11.26
CA SER A 92 -14.34 -9.89 12.19
C SER A 92 -13.21 -9.01 11.63
N THR A 93 -13.06 -8.98 10.30
CA THR A 93 -12.00 -8.23 9.62
C THR A 93 -12.53 -7.15 8.68
N PHE A 94 -13.78 -7.25 8.21
CA PHE A 94 -14.38 -6.26 7.33
C PHE A 94 -14.20 -4.84 7.88
N GLY A 95 -13.75 -3.90 7.04
CA GLY A 95 -13.50 -2.53 7.48
C GLY A 95 -12.15 -2.30 8.17
N LYS A 96 -11.42 -3.35 8.53
CA LYS A 96 -10.16 -3.25 9.29
C LYS A 96 -8.92 -3.40 8.42
N ILE A 97 -7.83 -2.77 8.85
CA ILE A 97 -6.48 -3.04 8.37
C ILE A 97 -5.82 -3.98 9.39
N THR A 98 -5.43 -5.17 8.93
CA THR A 98 -4.86 -6.22 9.80
C THR A 98 -3.35 -6.36 9.65
N GLY A 99 -2.73 -5.54 8.81
CA GLY A 99 -1.30 -5.67 8.52
C GLY A 99 -0.72 -4.50 7.75
N LYS A 100 0.55 -4.65 7.42
CA LYS A 100 1.32 -3.76 6.58
C LYS A 100 1.81 -4.52 5.36
N THR A 101 2.11 -3.79 4.29
CA THR A 101 2.77 -4.34 3.11
C THR A 101 4.13 -4.98 3.46
N ASN A 102 4.62 -5.83 2.57
CA ASN A 102 5.94 -6.47 2.70
C ASN A 102 7.09 -5.60 2.18
N ASP A 103 6.85 -4.31 1.95
CA ASP A 103 7.87 -3.39 1.47
C ASP A 103 8.91 -3.15 2.57
N VAL A 104 10.11 -3.64 2.33
CA VAL A 104 11.27 -3.48 3.23
C VAL A 104 12.34 -2.65 2.56
N ARG A 105 13.17 -1.99 3.37
CA ARG A 105 14.35 -1.31 2.87
C ARG A 105 15.31 -2.31 2.25
N ASN A 106 15.68 -2.09 0.99
CA ASN A 106 16.61 -2.94 0.24
C ASN A 106 17.73 -2.08 -0.33
N LEU A 107 18.98 -2.46 -0.08
CA LEU A 107 20.17 -1.77 -0.57
C LEU A 107 20.91 -2.68 -1.56
N GLN A 108 21.26 -2.13 -2.72
CA GLN A 108 21.95 -2.86 -3.78
C GLN A 108 23.16 -2.08 -4.26
N PHE A 109 24.26 -2.80 -4.44
CA PHE A 109 25.53 -2.25 -4.89
C PHE A 109 26.01 -3.01 -6.11
N SER A 110 26.51 -2.28 -7.09
CA SER A 110 27.11 -2.85 -8.30
C SER A 110 28.36 -2.07 -8.67
N LEU A 111 29.39 -2.82 -9.07
CA LEU A 111 30.61 -2.29 -9.62
C LEU A 111 30.79 -2.89 -11.02
N ARG A 112 30.96 -2.01 -12.01
CA ARG A 112 31.22 -2.40 -13.40
C ARG A 112 32.56 -1.85 -13.84
N TYR A 113 33.40 -2.70 -14.42
CA TYR A 113 34.56 -2.31 -15.19
C TYR A 113 34.19 -2.12 -16.67
N TYR A 114 34.73 -1.09 -17.31
CA TYR A 114 34.59 -0.84 -18.75
C TYR A 114 35.93 -0.44 -19.35
N PHE A 115 36.12 -0.80 -20.62
CA PHE A 115 37.34 -0.65 -21.39
C PHE A 115 37.01 -0.34 -22.85
#